data_AF-A0A5C6SW31-F1
#
_entry.id   AF-A0A5C6SW31-F1
#
_cell.length_a   1.000
_cell.length_b   1.000
_cell.length_c   1.000
_cell.angle_alpha   90.00
_cell.angle_beta   90.00
_cell.angle_gamma   90.00
#
_symmetry.space_group_name_H-M   'P 1'
#
loop_
_entity.id
_entity.type
_entity.pdbx_description
1 polymer ?
#
loop_
_entity_poly.entity_id
_entity_poly.type
_entity_poly.pdbx_seq_one_letter_code
_entity_poly.pdbx_strand_id
1 'polypeptide(L)'
;MTHQTGTGILCPPLDDTYRRSLDDIIIKMSPLTSRAEKLLTDPFPPVLELLELQQDLLAIDDEITYWAYDRPPSWNPEVVGEVWKDPATSEEATFYCAGPVEKYFDIYVATAWNSWRSIHALYLDHLVHIANSLGQYELVPLYKERIDDLAAGIKASIPFHLSHDIETYIQQANAGTPLVQSDRLVGGLLLLHPMYALARCTIVDDATRKYMSKTLRWIGDEMGIRHATILADGLQPYMQGPSAMQSSKMSFIDALDGHFLITASMMLEPQQVPSAV
;
A
#
# COMPACT_ATOMS: atom_id res chain seq x y z
N MET A 1 -23.57 26.30 -12.16
CA MET A 1 -22.79 25.30 -11.42
C MET A 1 -23.39 23.95 -11.73
N THR A 2 -22.89 23.31 -12.78
CA THR A 2 -23.38 22.01 -13.28
C THR A 2 -22.43 20.94 -12.78
N HIS A 3 -22.86 20.19 -11.77
CA HIS A 3 -22.20 18.96 -11.35
C HIS A 3 -22.31 17.95 -12.48
N GLN A 4 -21.18 17.63 -13.13
CA GLN A 4 -21.05 16.38 -13.87
C GLN A 4 -20.45 15.37 -12.91
N THR A 5 -21.30 14.51 -12.38
CA THR A 5 -20.92 13.32 -11.63
C THR A 5 -20.35 12.30 -12.61
N GLY A 6 -19.06 11.96 -12.48
CA GLY A 6 -18.49 10.76 -13.09
C GLY A 6 -19.30 9.54 -12.66
N THR A 7 -19.78 8.76 -13.62
CA THR A 7 -20.83 7.76 -13.46
C THR A 7 -20.32 6.39 -13.00
N GLY A 8 -19.57 6.35 -11.88
CA GLY A 8 -19.16 5.10 -11.23
C GLY A 8 -18.64 5.32 -9.81
N ILE A 9 -18.79 4.30 -8.95
CA ILE A 9 -18.32 4.33 -7.54
C ILE A 9 -16.79 4.36 -7.46
N LEU A 10 -16.11 3.91 -8.51
CA LEU A 10 -14.66 3.69 -8.61
C LEU A 10 -14.14 4.26 -9.94
N CYS A 11 -14.36 5.56 -10.16
CA CYS A 11 -13.87 6.23 -11.35
C CYS A 11 -12.99 7.42 -10.96
N PRO A 12 -11.98 7.76 -11.77
CA PRO A 12 -11.27 9.01 -11.61
C PRO A 12 -12.28 10.18 -11.69
N PRO A 13 -12.10 11.26 -10.91
CA PRO A 13 -12.79 12.51 -11.15
C PRO A 13 -12.56 12.95 -12.59
N LEU A 14 -13.56 13.60 -13.22
CA LEU A 14 -13.56 13.93 -14.65
C LEU A 14 -12.40 14.85 -15.13
N ASP A 15 -11.56 15.35 -14.22
CA ASP A 15 -10.40 16.21 -14.48
C ASP A 15 -9.06 15.51 -14.12
N ASP A 16 -8.86 14.23 -14.45
CA ASP A 16 -7.58 13.50 -14.21
C ASP A 16 -6.52 13.79 -15.29
N THR A 17 -6.33 15.04 -15.71
CA THR A 17 -5.33 15.42 -16.75
C THR A 17 -3.88 15.44 -16.22
N TYR A 18 -3.52 14.53 -15.32
CA TYR A 18 -2.29 14.63 -14.54
C TYR A 18 -1.11 13.89 -15.17
N ARG A 19 0.09 14.42 -14.93
CA ARG A 19 1.33 14.08 -15.63
C ARG A 19 1.83 12.65 -15.40
N ARG A 20 1.51 12.07 -14.25
CA ARG A 20 1.99 10.75 -13.81
C ARG A 20 0.81 9.84 -13.52
N SER A 21 0.67 8.81 -14.35
CA SER A 21 -0.34 7.76 -14.18
C SER A 21 0.14 6.72 -13.17
N LEU A 22 -0.71 6.34 -12.22
CA LEU A 22 -0.40 5.27 -11.28
C LEU A 22 -0.35 3.91 -12.00
N ASP A 23 -1.15 3.74 -13.06
CA ASP A 23 -1.18 2.52 -13.85
C ASP A 23 0.12 2.31 -14.62
N ASP A 24 0.65 3.37 -15.22
CA ASP A 24 1.94 3.31 -15.90
C ASP A 24 3.07 2.95 -14.94
N ILE A 25 3.03 3.51 -13.73
CA ILE A 25 3.97 3.18 -12.65
C ILE A 25 3.87 1.69 -12.30
N ILE A 26 2.66 1.18 -12.08
CA ILE A 26 2.41 -0.24 -11.76
C ILE A 26 2.94 -1.16 -12.87
N ILE A 27 2.60 -0.84 -14.13
CA ILE A 27 2.99 -1.62 -15.29
C ILE A 27 4.52 -1.66 -15.42
N LYS A 28 5.20 -0.54 -15.22
CA LYS A 28 6.68 -0.45 -15.24
C LYS A 28 7.31 -1.18 -14.05
N MET A 29 6.69 -1.12 -12.87
CA MET A 29 7.20 -1.77 -11.66
C MET A 29 7.10 -3.30 -11.69
N SER A 30 6.11 -3.87 -12.37
CA SER A 30 5.89 -5.33 -12.42
C SER A 30 7.12 -6.13 -12.89
N PRO A 31 7.68 -5.89 -14.09
CA PRO A 31 8.86 -6.63 -14.55
C PRO A 31 10.11 -6.37 -13.70
N LEU A 32 10.26 -5.17 -13.14
CA LEU A 32 11.37 -4.82 -12.24
C LEU A 32 11.28 -5.60 -10.92
N THR A 33 10.08 -5.73 -10.38
CA THR A 33 9.79 -6.51 -9.17
C THR A 33 10.12 -7.98 -9.40
N SER A 34 9.65 -8.57 -10.51
CA SER A 34 9.98 -9.96 -10.84
C SER A 34 11.50 -10.19 -10.99
N ARG A 35 12.21 -9.24 -11.61
CA ARG A 35 13.67 -9.30 -11.74
C ARG A 35 14.37 -9.17 -10.39
N ALA A 36 13.90 -8.26 -9.52
CA ALA A 36 14.42 -8.08 -8.18
C ALA A 36 14.22 -9.34 -7.31
N GLU A 37 13.02 -9.93 -7.30
CA GLU A 37 12.73 -11.17 -6.56
C GLU A 37 13.65 -12.31 -7.01
N LYS A 38 13.87 -12.45 -8.33
CA LYS A 38 14.77 -13.48 -8.87
C LYS A 38 16.23 -13.25 -8.45
N LEU A 39 16.74 -12.03 -8.61
CA LEU A 39 18.15 -11.72 -8.34
C LEU A 39 18.46 -11.76 -6.84
N LEU A 40 17.60 -11.19 -6.01
CA LEU A 40 17.83 -11.08 -4.56
C LEU A 40 17.61 -12.40 -3.79
N THR A 41 17.10 -13.43 -4.47
CA THR A 41 17.04 -14.79 -3.90
C THR A 41 18.40 -15.49 -3.96
N ASP A 42 19.29 -15.10 -4.89
CA ASP A 42 20.66 -15.59 -4.92
C ASP A 42 21.46 -14.98 -3.75
N PRO A 43 22.14 -15.78 -2.91
CA PRO A 43 23.04 -15.26 -1.89
C PRO A 43 24.22 -14.46 -2.44
N PHE A 44 24.58 -14.66 -3.71
CA PHE A 44 25.71 -14.00 -4.38
C PHE A 44 25.28 -13.46 -5.76
N PRO A 45 24.35 -12.49 -5.80
CA PRO A 45 23.82 -11.98 -7.06
C PRO A 45 24.93 -11.33 -7.91
N PRO A 46 24.93 -11.52 -9.24
CA PRO A 46 25.92 -10.91 -10.12
C PRO A 46 25.89 -9.37 -10.03
N VAL A 47 27.03 -8.76 -9.71
CA VAL A 47 27.15 -7.31 -9.48
C VAL A 47 26.67 -6.49 -10.69
N LEU A 48 26.99 -6.94 -11.91
CA LEU A 48 26.57 -6.25 -13.14
C LEU A 48 25.04 -6.25 -13.28
N GLU A 49 24.37 -7.38 -13.01
CA GLU A 49 22.92 -7.49 -13.10
C GLU A 49 22.21 -6.66 -12.02
N LEU A 50 22.82 -6.53 -10.84
CA LEU A 50 22.34 -5.62 -9.79
C LEU A 50 22.47 -4.15 -10.17
N LEU A 51 23.59 -3.74 -10.78
CA LEU A 51 23.80 -2.37 -11.24
C LEU A 51 22.80 -2.00 -12.36
N GLU A 52 22.57 -2.92 -13.30
CA GLU A 52 21.55 -2.73 -14.33
C GLU A 52 20.14 -2.61 -13.73
N LEU A 53 19.77 -3.50 -12.80
CA LEU A 53 18.48 -3.41 -12.10
C LEU A 53 18.35 -2.09 -11.32
N GLN A 54 19.41 -1.65 -10.66
CA GLN A 54 19.44 -0.37 -9.96
C GLN A 54 19.18 0.78 -10.92
N GLN A 55 19.84 0.78 -12.08
CA GLN A 55 19.67 1.82 -13.10
C GLN A 55 18.23 1.84 -13.64
N ASP A 56 17.63 0.67 -13.89
CA ASP A 56 16.25 0.57 -14.38
C ASP A 56 15.23 1.05 -13.33
N LEU A 57 15.46 0.75 -12.04
CA LEU A 57 14.64 1.28 -10.94
C LEU A 57 14.79 2.81 -10.81
N LEU A 58 16.00 3.35 -10.92
CA LEU A 58 16.22 4.79 -10.86
C LEU A 58 15.60 5.53 -12.06
N ALA A 59 15.43 4.86 -13.20
CA ALA A 59 14.80 5.46 -14.39
C ALA A 59 13.32 5.82 -14.19
N ILE A 60 12.65 5.24 -13.19
CA ILE A 60 11.23 5.50 -12.86
C ILE A 60 11.05 6.25 -11.53
N ASP A 61 12.13 6.64 -10.86
CA ASP A 61 12.10 7.33 -9.56
C ASP A 61 11.24 8.60 -9.61
N ASP A 62 11.46 9.45 -10.63
CA ASP A 62 10.71 10.70 -10.80
C ASP A 62 9.19 10.47 -10.92
N GLU A 63 8.75 9.34 -11.48
CA GLU A 63 7.34 9.02 -11.64
C GLU A 63 6.73 8.57 -10.31
N ILE A 64 7.42 7.65 -9.61
CA ILE A 64 6.98 7.11 -8.32
C ILE A 64 7.04 8.20 -7.24
N THR A 65 8.17 8.87 -7.08
CA THR A 65 8.43 9.80 -5.98
C THR A 65 7.47 10.99 -6.01
N TYR A 66 7.12 11.47 -7.21
CA TYR A 66 6.36 12.71 -7.36
C TYR A 66 4.87 12.54 -7.70
N TRP A 67 4.36 11.32 -7.88
CA TRP A 67 2.94 11.07 -8.21
C TRP A 67 1.97 11.81 -7.26
N ALA A 68 2.26 11.79 -5.96
CA ALA A 68 1.45 12.43 -4.93
C ALA A 68 1.33 13.96 -5.08
N TYR A 69 2.38 14.62 -5.59
CA TYR A 69 2.43 16.08 -5.73
C TYR A 69 1.65 16.59 -6.95
N ASP A 70 1.38 15.71 -7.90
CA ASP A 70 0.59 16.05 -9.09
C ASP A 70 -0.91 15.95 -8.81
N ARG A 71 -1.36 15.51 -7.64
CA ARG A 71 -2.78 15.36 -7.31
C ARG A 71 -3.44 16.70 -6.94
N PRO A 72 -4.74 16.87 -7.18
CA PRO A 72 -5.44 18.09 -6.78
C PRO A 72 -5.50 18.17 -5.25
N PRO A 73 -5.59 19.39 -4.66
CA PRO A 73 -5.68 19.56 -3.21
C PRO A 73 -6.84 18.81 -2.54
N SER A 74 -7.93 18.54 -3.28
CA SER A 74 -9.08 17.77 -2.79
C SER A 74 -8.75 16.29 -2.52
N TRP A 75 -7.65 15.78 -3.08
CA TRP A 75 -7.19 14.42 -2.83
C TRP A 75 -6.30 14.32 -1.59
N ASN A 76 -5.86 15.43 -1.02
CA ASN A 76 -4.94 15.40 0.11
C ASN A 76 -5.58 14.66 1.30
N PRO A 77 -4.86 13.73 1.95
CA PRO A 77 -5.32 13.12 3.18
C PRO A 77 -5.53 14.19 4.25
N GLU A 78 -6.66 14.14 4.95
CA GLU A 78 -7.00 15.04 6.06
C GLU A 78 -6.88 14.29 7.39
N VAL A 79 -6.02 14.73 8.30
CA VAL A 79 -5.96 14.15 9.65
C VAL A 79 -7.14 14.66 10.47
N VAL A 80 -8.06 13.76 10.85
CA VAL A 80 -9.30 14.09 11.56
C VAL A 80 -9.27 13.74 13.06
N GLY A 81 -8.21 13.08 13.52
CA GLY A 81 -7.97 12.82 14.93
C GLY A 81 -6.84 11.83 15.17
N GLU A 82 -6.73 11.37 16.42
CA GLU A 82 -5.62 10.54 16.87
C GLU A 82 -6.10 9.48 17.86
N VAL A 83 -5.56 8.27 17.72
CA VAL A 83 -5.75 7.15 18.65
C VAL A 83 -4.53 7.05 19.55
N TRP A 84 -4.74 7.12 20.86
CA TRP A 84 -3.66 7.15 21.85
C TRP A 84 -3.35 5.78 22.45
N LYS A 85 -4.33 4.87 22.42
CA LYS A 85 -4.16 3.52 22.97
C LYS A 85 -3.53 2.63 21.91
N ASP A 86 -2.38 2.06 22.26
CA ASP A 86 -1.76 1.02 21.46
C ASP A 86 -2.40 -0.34 21.80
N PRO A 87 -3.09 -1.00 20.84
CA PRO A 87 -3.62 -2.35 21.03
C PRO A 87 -2.54 -3.43 20.95
N ALA A 88 -1.26 -3.09 20.77
CA ALA A 88 -0.16 -4.05 20.70
C ALA A 88 -0.10 -5.05 21.88
N THR A 89 -0.71 -4.73 23.02
CA THR A 89 -0.84 -5.63 24.17
C THR A 89 -1.93 -6.69 24.05
N SER A 90 -2.83 -6.61 23.05
CA SER A 90 -3.88 -7.62 22.83
C SER A 90 -3.42 -8.72 21.86
N GLU A 91 -3.63 -9.98 22.25
CA GLU A 91 -3.43 -11.14 21.37
C GLU A 91 -4.53 -11.25 20.30
N GLU A 92 -5.68 -10.61 20.52
CA GLU A 92 -6.81 -10.66 19.59
C GLU A 92 -6.53 -9.88 18.30
N ALA A 93 -7.04 -10.40 17.18
CA ALA A 93 -6.98 -9.71 15.90
C ALA A 93 -7.82 -8.42 16.00
N THR A 94 -7.23 -7.29 15.64
CA THR A 94 -7.89 -5.97 15.64
C THR A 94 -7.24 -5.10 14.58
N PHE A 95 -7.98 -4.10 14.10
CA PHE A 95 -7.46 -3.06 13.22
C PHE A 95 -7.23 -1.73 13.94
N TYR A 96 -7.41 -1.67 15.27
CA TYR A 96 -6.98 -0.52 16.04
C TYR A 96 -5.47 -0.30 15.91
N CYS A 97 -5.05 0.95 15.77
CA CYS A 97 -3.65 1.33 15.74
C CYS A 97 -3.50 2.68 16.41
N ALA A 98 -2.45 2.85 17.22
CA ALA A 98 -2.11 4.16 17.74
C ALA A 98 -1.57 5.07 16.62
N GLY A 99 -1.85 6.37 16.73
CA GLY A 99 -1.41 7.38 15.79
C GLY A 99 -2.56 8.10 15.07
N PRO A 100 -2.23 8.89 14.02
CA PRO A 100 -3.18 9.73 13.33
C PRO A 100 -4.20 8.90 12.55
N VAL A 101 -5.39 9.47 12.39
CA VAL A 101 -6.46 8.91 11.56
C VAL A 101 -6.75 9.87 10.42
N GLU A 102 -6.63 9.37 9.19
CA GLU A 102 -6.85 10.13 7.97
C GLU A 102 -8.27 9.93 7.42
N LYS A 103 -8.79 10.99 6.81
CA LYS A 103 -10.01 11.02 6.02
C LYS A 103 -9.67 11.43 4.59
N TYR A 104 -10.44 10.91 3.65
CA TYR A 104 -10.30 11.19 2.23
C TYR A 104 -11.62 11.68 1.66
N PHE A 105 -11.54 12.30 0.48
CA PHE A 105 -12.71 12.73 -0.28
C PHE A 105 -13.69 11.57 -0.52
N ASP A 106 -13.17 10.43 -0.98
CA ASP A 106 -13.92 9.19 -1.15
C ASP A 106 -13.00 7.96 -1.05
N ILE A 107 -13.60 6.77 -1.20
CA ILE A 107 -12.88 5.49 -1.14
C ILE A 107 -11.94 5.27 -2.32
N TYR A 108 -12.21 5.87 -3.48
CA TYR A 108 -11.36 5.78 -4.65
C TYR A 108 -10.03 6.52 -4.40
N VAL A 109 -10.09 7.76 -3.92
CA VAL A 109 -8.92 8.56 -3.56
C VAL A 109 -8.09 7.85 -2.49
N ALA A 110 -8.74 7.32 -1.44
CA ALA A 110 -8.06 6.59 -0.39
C ALA A 110 -7.32 5.34 -0.93
N THR A 111 -7.95 4.64 -1.88
CA THR A 111 -7.35 3.49 -2.56
C THR A 111 -6.15 3.90 -3.39
N ALA A 112 -6.28 4.94 -4.24
CA ALA A 112 -5.19 5.42 -5.08
C ALA A 112 -3.95 5.80 -4.25
N TRP A 113 -4.15 6.51 -3.13
CA TRP A 113 -3.08 6.81 -2.18
C TRP A 113 -2.42 5.56 -1.62
N ASN A 114 -3.20 4.56 -1.18
CA ASN A 114 -2.65 3.34 -0.63
C ASN A 114 -1.95 2.46 -1.67
N SER A 115 -2.47 2.41 -2.90
CA SER A 115 -1.81 1.76 -4.02
C SER A 115 -0.45 2.41 -4.28
N TRP A 116 -0.41 3.74 -4.44
CA TRP A 116 0.85 4.47 -4.61
C TRP A 116 1.82 4.23 -3.44
N ARG A 117 1.37 4.40 -2.18
CA ARG A 117 2.23 4.20 -1.00
C ARG A 117 2.83 2.80 -0.95
N SER A 118 2.03 1.79 -1.29
CA SER A 118 2.49 0.40 -1.24
C SER A 118 3.51 0.06 -2.32
N ILE A 119 3.30 0.56 -3.55
CA ILE A 119 4.25 0.39 -4.66
C ILE A 119 5.54 1.16 -4.39
N HIS A 120 5.43 2.37 -3.85
CA HIS A 120 6.58 3.18 -3.49
C HIS A 120 7.39 2.53 -2.36
N ALA A 121 6.73 1.94 -1.37
CA ALA A 121 7.41 1.20 -0.32
C ALA A 121 8.17 -0.02 -0.89
N LEU A 122 7.55 -0.79 -1.78
CA LEU A 122 8.19 -1.93 -2.45
C LEU A 122 9.38 -1.50 -3.31
N TYR A 123 9.22 -0.42 -4.07
CA TYR A 123 10.29 0.18 -4.88
C TYR A 123 11.52 0.51 -4.02
N LEU A 124 11.30 1.17 -2.88
CA LEU A 124 12.37 1.52 -1.94
C LEU A 124 12.96 0.28 -1.26
N ASP A 125 12.17 -0.73 -0.92
CA ASP A 125 12.64 -1.99 -0.34
C ASP A 125 13.59 -2.72 -1.32
N HIS A 126 13.29 -2.72 -2.62
CA HIS A 126 14.21 -3.22 -3.65
C HIS A 126 15.52 -2.43 -3.68
N LEU A 127 15.45 -1.09 -3.65
CA LEU A 127 16.65 -0.25 -3.62
C LEU A 127 17.49 -0.48 -2.35
N VAL A 128 16.87 -0.70 -1.20
CA VAL A 128 17.55 -1.05 0.05
C VAL A 128 18.32 -2.37 -0.11
N HIS A 129 17.70 -3.39 -0.67
CA HIS A 129 18.35 -4.68 -0.86
C HIS A 129 19.51 -4.62 -1.86
N ILE A 130 19.31 -3.93 -2.98
CA ILE A 130 20.37 -3.70 -3.98
C ILE A 130 21.52 -2.90 -3.36
N ALA A 131 21.23 -1.82 -2.64
CA ALA A 131 22.23 -1.00 -1.98
C ALA A 131 23.06 -1.84 -0.98
N ASN A 132 22.41 -2.68 -0.18
CA ASN A 132 23.10 -3.60 0.73
C ASN A 132 24.01 -4.59 0.00
N SER A 133 23.55 -5.17 -1.10
CA SER A 133 24.34 -6.11 -1.93
C SER A 133 25.52 -5.44 -2.64
N LEU A 134 25.39 -4.16 -3.00
CA LEU A 134 26.44 -3.36 -3.63
C LEU A 134 27.37 -2.64 -2.63
N GLY A 135 27.10 -2.72 -1.32
CA GLY A 135 27.87 -2.05 -0.28
C GLY A 135 27.60 -0.55 -0.12
N GLN A 136 26.47 -0.06 -0.64
CA GLN A 136 26.02 1.34 -0.60
C GLN A 136 25.15 1.62 0.64
N TYR A 137 25.67 1.26 1.83
CA TYR A 137 24.90 1.27 3.09
C TYR A 137 24.43 2.66 3.51
N GLU A 138 25.09 3.72 3.03
CA GLU A 138 24.76 5.12 3.30
C GLU A 138 23.39 5.54 2.76
N LEU A 139 22.86 4.84 1.75
CA LEU A 139 21.55 5.13 1.16
C LEU A 139 20.39 4.54 1.98
N VAL A 140 20.65 3.47 2.74
CA VAL A 140 19.63 2.68 3.44
C VAL A 140 18.81 3.51 4.45
N PRO A 141 19.42 4.39 5.28
CA PRO A 141 18.65 5.20 6.22
C PRO A 141 17.63 6.13 5.54
N LEU A 142 17.98 6.72 4.39
CA LEU A 142 17.09 7.61 3.64
C LEU A 142 15.88 6.86 3.09
N TYR A 143 16.10 5.68 2.50
CA TYR A 143 15.01 4.84 2.02
C TYR A 143 14.12 4.35 3.15
N LYS A 144 14.73 3.98 4.29
CA LYS A 144 13.99 3.54 5.47
C LYS A 144 13.06 4.63 6.02
N GLU A 145 13.58 5.84 6.21
CA GLU A 145 12.77 6.98 6.68
C GLU A 145 11.54 7.18 5.79
N ARG A 146 11.75 7.14 4.47
CA ARG A 146 10.64 7.28 3.51
C ARG A 146 9.64 6.12 3.59
N ILE A 147 10.10 4.88 3.76
CA ILE A 147 9.20 3.73 3.92
C ILE A 147 8.38 3.85 5.22
N ASP A 148 9.00 4.31 6.31
CA ASP A 148 8.32 4.51 7.59
C ASP A 148 7.18 5.56 7.46
N ASP A 149 7.39 6.64 6.69
CA ASP A 149 6.34 7.62 6.35
C ASP A 149 5.19 6.99 5.53
N LEU A 150 5.53 6.22 4.49
CA LEU A 150 4.53 5.56 3.64
C LEU A 150 3.70 4.55 4.44
N ALA A 151 4.37 3.82 5.34
CA ALA A 151 3.73 2.89 6.26
C ALA A 151 2.79 3.61 7.25
N ALA A 152 3.20 4.75 7.78
CA ALA A 152 2.36 5.58 8.65
C ALA A 152 1.10 6.05 7.90
N GLY A 153 1.23 6.49 6.64
CA GLY A 153 0.08 6.88 5.82
C GLY A 153 -0.90 5.73 5.54
N ILE A 154 -0.39 4.52 5.25
CA ILE A 154 -1.26 3.34 5.10
C ILE A 154 -1.98 3.05 6.43
N LYS A 155 -1.28 3.04 7.57
CA LYS A 155 -1.90 2.83 8.90
C LYS A 155 -3.00 3.84 9.18
N ALA A 156 -2.73 5.12 8.95
CA ALA A 156 -3.67 6.21 9.20
C ALA A 156 -4.94 6.13 8.33
N SER A 157 -4.84 5.50 7.16
CA SER A 157 -5.98 5.33 6.23
C SER A 157 -6.91 4.16 6.56
N ILE A 158 -6.45 3.19 7.37
CA ILE A 158 -7.21 1.96 7.65
C ILE A 158 -8.59 2.25 8.25
N PRO A 159 -8.73 3.17 9.24
CA PRO A 159 -10.03 3.48 9.80
C PRO A 159 -11.03 4.04 8.78
N PHE A 160 -10.57 4.85 7.81
CA PHE A 160 -11.43 5.36 6.75
C PHE A 160 -11.98 4.25 5.83
N HIS A 161 -11.15 3.26 5.53
CA HIS A 161 -11.56 2.12 4.70
C HIS A 161 -12.52 1.19 5.45
N LEU A 162 -12.26 0.92 6.73
CA LEU A 162 -12.97 -0.11 7.49
C LEU A 162 -14.14 0.43 8.31
N SER A 163 -14.17 1.70 8.68
CA SER A 163 -15.20 2.24 9.58
C SER A 163 -16.24 3.04 8.80
N HIS A 164 -17.52 2.84 9.13
CA HIS A 164 -18.58 3.69 8.60
C HIS A 164 -18.44 5.14 9.09
N ASP A 165 -18.14 5.27 10.38
CA ASP A 165 -17.96 6.54 11.08
C ASP A 165 -16.59 6.55 11.79
N ILE A 166 -15.74 7.47 11.34
CA ILE A 166 -14.36 7.64 11.82
C ILE A 166 -14.34 8.28 13.21
N GLU A 167 -15.29 9.16 13.52
CA GLU A 167 -15.36 9.80 14.83
C GLU A 167 -15.71 8.76 15.89
N THR A 168 -16.70 7.91 15.60
CA THR A 168 -17.04 6.76 16.45
C THR A 168 -15.86 5.80 16.59
N TYR A 169 -15.13 5.50 15.51
CA TYR A 169 -13.90 4.70 15.58
C TYR A 169 -12.89 5.28 16.58
N ILE A 170 -12.56 6.58 16.46
CA ILE A 170 -11.58 7.25 17.32
C ILE A 170 -12.03 7.18 18.79
N GLN A 171 -13.31 7.46 19.06
CA GLN A 171 -13.87 7.41 20.41
C GLN A 171 -13.78 6.00 21.00
N GLN A 172 -14.15 4.97 20.23
CA GLN A 172 -14.13 3.57 20.69
C GLN A 172 -12.71 3.05 20.90
N ALA A 173 -11.79 3.36 19.99
CA ALA A 173 -10.38 3.03 20.10
C ALA A 173 -9.78 3.60 21.40
N ASN A 174 -10.05 4.88 21.67
CA ASN A 174 -9.56 5.56 22.87
C ASN A 174 -10.28 5.10 24.15
N ALA A 175 -11.55 4.71 24.06
CA ALA A 175 -12.27 4.08 25.17
C ALA A 175 -11.74 2.67 25.47
N GLY A 176 -11.10 1.99 24.50
CA GLY A 176 -10.68 0.59 24.62
C GLY A 176 -11.86 -0.37 24.49
N THR A 177 -12.93 0.05 23.80
CA THR A 177 -14.10 -0.79 23.52
C THR A 177 -13.91 -1.51 22.19
N PRO A 178 -14.24 -2.81 22.08
CA PRO A 178 -14.20 -3.51 20.81
C PRO A 178 -15.17 -2.87 19.80
N LEU A 179 -14.73 -2.71 18.55
CA LEU A 179 -15.59 -2.25 17.46
C LEU A 179 -16.63 -3.32 17.14
N VAL A 180 -17.89 -2.92 17.09
CA VAL A 180 -19.01 -3.87 17.06
C VAL A 180 -19.30 -4.41 15.66
N GLN A 181 -18.87 -3.73 14.58
CA GLN A 181 -18.97 -4.24 13.19
C GLN A 181 -18.32 -3.29 12.19
N SER A 182 -17.67 -3.83 11.16
CA SER A 182 -17.43 -3.12 9.90
C SER A 182 -18.36 -3.68 8.83
N ASP A 183 -19.11 -2.81 8.18
CA ASP A 183 -19.96 -3.13 7.02
C ASP A 183 -19.34 -2.68 5.69
N ARG A 184 -18.15 -2.04 5.72
CA ARG A 184 -17.44 -1.55 4.53
C ARG A 184 -16.61 -2.64 3.86
N LEU A 185 -17.27 -3.70 3.38
CA LEU A 185 -16.65 -4.82 2.66
C LEU A 185 -15.72 -4.36 1.52
N VAL A 186 -16.13 -3.33 0.78
CA VAL A 186 -15.32 -2.73 -0.29
C VAL A 186 -14.00 -2.19 0.23
N GLY A 187 -13.99 -1.46 1.37
CA GLY A 187 -12.76 -0.96 1.95
C GLY A 187 -11.83 -2.07 2.44
N GLY A 188 -12.38 -3.15 2.99
CA GLY A 188 -11.61 -4.34 3.36
C GLY A 188 -10.91 -4.99 2.16
N LEU A 189 -11.61 -5.12 1.03
CA LEU A 189 -11.04 -5.63 -0.23
C LEU A 189 -9.91 -4.73 -0.77
N LEU A 190 -10.09 -3.41 -0.69
CA LEU A 190 -9.14 -2.43 -1.23
C LEU A 190 -7.86 -2.30 -0.37
N LEU A 191 -7.91 -2.69 0.91
CA LEU A 191 -6.73 -2.71 1.78
C LEU A 191 -5.86 -3.97 1.67
N LEU A 192 -6.38 -5.07 1.11
CA LEU A 192 -5.70 -6.37 1.15
C LEU A 192 -4.26 -6.29 0.64
N HIS A 193 -4.11 -5.70 -0.54
CA HIS A 193 -2.85 -5.70 -1.26
C HIS A 193 -1.88 -4.63 -0.76
N PRO A 194 -2.30 -3.37 -0.50
CA PRO A 194 -1.41 -2.39 0.13
C PRO A 194 -0.83 -2.87 1.46
N MET A 195 -1.64 -3.50 2.32
CA MET A 195 -1.16 -4.03 3.59
C MET A 195 -0.24 -5.23 3.39
N TYR A 196 -0.58 -6.16 2.48
CA TYR A 196 0.27 -7.32 2.22
C TYR A 196 1.62 -6.93 1.62
N ALA A 197 1.64 -6.03 0.63
CA ALA A 197 2.87 -5.53 0.01
C ALA A 197 3.78 -4.85 1.05
N LEU A 198 3.22 -3.98 1.89
CA LEU A 198 3.98 -3.31 2.94
C LEU A 198 4.49 -4.30 4.01
N ALA A 199 3.66 -5.23 4.45
CA ALA A 199 4.03 -6.23 5.46
C ALA A 199 5.14 -7.19 4.99
N ARG A 200 5.37 -7.27 3.67
CA ARG A 200 6.46 -8.03 3.08
C ARG A 200 7.78 -7.28 3.00
N CYS A 201 7.76 -5.96 2.93
CA CYS A 201 9.01 -5.19 2.86
C CYS A 201 9.82 -5.48 4.12
N THR A 202 11.05 -6.00 3.98
CA THR A 202 11.82 -6.50 5.13
C THR A 202 12.39 -5.36 5.98
N ILE A 203 12.50 -4.18 5.39
CA ILE A 203 12.94 -2.94 6.07
C ILE A 203 11.84 -2.32 6.95
N VAL A 204 10.58 -2.70 6.75
CA VAL A 204 9.45 -2.31 7.60
C VAL A 204 9.60 -3.01 8.95
N ASP A 205 9.42 -2.26 10.03
CA ASP A 205 9.62 -2.76 11.38
C ASP A 205 8.64 -3.91 11.72
N ASP A 206 9.10 -4.81 12.59
CA ASP A 206 8.33 -5.98 13.00
C ASP A 206 6.97 -5.63 13.61
N ALA A 207 6.81 -4.49 14.29
CA ALA A 207 5.55 -4.10 14.89
C ALA A 207 4.54 -3.71 13.80
N THR A 208 4.95 -2.91 12.82
CA THR A 208 4.13 -2.58 11.65
C THR A 208 3.77 -3.83 10.85
N ARG A 209 4.71 -4.74 10.58
CA ARG A 209 4.41 -5.99 9.84
C ARG A 209 3.41 -6.89 10.59
N LYS A 210 3.56 -7.03 11.91
CA LYS A 210 2.59 -7.76 12.75
C LYS A 210 1.23 -7.10 12.75
N TYR A 211 1.17 -5.78 12.85
CA TYR A 211 -0.08 -5.04 12.82
C TYR A 211 -0.83 -5.24 11.48
N MET A 212 -0.13 -5.14 10.35
CA MET A 212 -0.72 -5.40 9.02
C MET A 212 -1.21 -6.85 8.90
N SER A 213 -0.42 -7.82 9.38
CA SER A 213 -0.81 -9.23 9.39
C SER A 213 -2.04 -9.50 10.27
N LYS A 214 -2.13 -8.89 11.46
CA LYS A 214 -3.30 -8.98 12.36
C LYS A 214 -4.53 -8.31 11.75
N THR A 215 -4.35 -7.16 11.08
CA THR A 215 -5.44 -6.45 10.42
C THR A 215 -5.99 -7.25 9.23
N LEU A 216 -5.13 -7.84 8.41
CA LEU A 216 -5.54 -8.77 7.34
C LEU A 216 -6.29 -9.98 7.89
N ARG A 217 -5.83 -10.55 9.01
CA ARG A 217 -6.54 -11.64 9.71
C ARG A 217 -7.95 -11.21 10.12
N TRP A 218 -8.04 -10.06 10.78
CA TRP A 218 -9.31 -9.48 11.24
C TRP A 218 -10.28 -9.26 10.08
N ILE A 219 -9.82 -8.69 8.95
CA ILE A 219 -10.64 -8.54 7.75
C ILE A 219 -11.17 -9.90 7.26
N GLY A 220 -10.35 -10.94 7.28
CA GLY A 220 -10.75 -12.25 6.81
C GLY A 220 -11.74 -12.97 7.72
N ASP A 221 -11.57 -12.83 9.03
CA ASP A 221 -12.38 -13.50 10.04
C ASP A 221 -13.67 -12.74 10.37
N GLU A 222 -13.61 -11.42 10.56
CA GLU A 222 -14.76 -10.60 10.97
C GLU A 222 -15.57 -10.07 9.79
N MET A 223 -14.93 -9.72 8.67
CA MET A 223 -15.64 -9.23 7.48
C MET A 223 -15.97 -10.35 6.48
N GLY A 224 -15.49 -11.57 6.72
CA GLY A 224 -15.73 -12.74 5.86
C GLY A 224 -14.94 -12.74 4.54
N ILE A 225 -13.93 -11.88 4.39
CA ILE A 225 -13.11 -11.79 3.18
C ILE A 225 -11.95 -12.80 3.28
N ARG A 226 -12.22 -14.09 3.03
CA ARG A 226 -11.27 -15.19 3.24
C ARG A 226 -9.94 -15.07 2.49
N HIS A 227 -9.87 -14.29 1.42
CA HIS A 227 -8.60 -13.97 0.78
C HIS A 227 -7.63 -13.27 1.76
N ALA A 228 -8.14 -12.38 2.62
CA ALA A 228 -7.33 -11.68 3.62
C ALA A 228 -6.64 -12.64 4.60
N THR A 229 -7.33 -13.72 5.03
CA THR A 229 -6.72 -14.76 5.87
C THR A 229 -5.59 -15.50 5.17
N ILE A 230 -5.73 -15.79 3.86
CA ILE A 230 -4.68 -16.44 3.06
C ILE A 230 -3.44 -15.54 2.98
N LEU A 231 -3.64 -14.25 2.69
CA LEU A 231 -2.54 -13.27 2.67
C LEU A 231 -1.84 -13.18 4.03
N ALA A 232 -2.62 -13.12 5.12
CA ALA A 232 -2.08 -13.10 6.47
C ALA A 232 -1.30 -14.37 6.83
N ASP A 233 -1.72 -15.55 6.38
CA ASP A 233 -1.03 -16.83 6.63
C ASP A 233 0.26 -16.98 5.81
N GLY A 234 0.27 -16.37 4.62
CA GLY A 234 1.45 -16.33 3.77
C GLY A 234 2.52 -15.36 4.27
N LEU A 235 2.18 -14.38 5.11
CA LEU A 235 3.14 -13.45 5.71
C LEU A 235 3.96 -14.14 6.81
N GLN A 236 5.23 -13.78 6.89
CA GLN A 236 6.17 -14.22 7.93
C GLN A 236 6.72 -12.98 8.64
N PRO A 237 5.91 -12.28 9.47
CA PRO A 237 6.22 -10.94 9.98
C PRO A 237 7.40 -10.89 10.96
N TYR A 238 7.95 -12.05 11.33
CA TYR A 238 9.13 -12.19 12.19
C TYR A 238 10.41 -12.50 11.42
N MET A 239 10.31 -12.87 10.14
CA MET A 239 11.49 -13.18 9.31
C MET A 239 12.09 -11.87 8.79
N GLN A 240 13.40 -11.72 8.98
CA GLN A 240 14.20 -10.63 8.41
C GLN A 240 15.27 -11.25 7.52
N GLY A 241 15.54 -10.64 6.37
CA GLY A 241 16.63 -11.07 5.51
C GLY A 241 16.67 -10.35 4.17
N PRO A 242 17.56 -10.74 3.24
CA PRO A 242 17.93 -9.94 2.08
C PRO A 242 16.90 -9.91 0.95
N SER A 243 15.74 -10.55 1.12
CA SER A 243 14.70 -10.60 0.09
C SER A 243 13.30 -10.55 0.71
N ALA A 244 12.43 -9.73 0.11
CA ALA A 244 11.00 -9.68 0.41
C ALA A 244 10.25 -11.00 0.14
N MET A 245 10.88 -12.00 -0.47
CA MET A 245 10.33 -13.36 -0.52
C MET A 245 10.53 -14.12 0.82
N GLN A 246 11.50 -13.74 1.65
CA GLN A 246 11.69 -14.43 2.94
C GLN A 246 10.65 -14.02 3.98
N SER A 247 10.02 -12.87 3.78
CA SER A 247 8.89 -12.40 4.59
C SER A 247 7.54 -12.92 4.07
N SER A 248 7.50 -13.69 2.97
CA SER A 248 6.27 -14.36 2.54
C SER A 248 6.46 -15.65 1.74
N LYS A 249 5.61 -16.64 2.03
CA LYS A 249 5.58 -17.93 1.30
C LYS A 249 4.96 -17.84 -0.10
N MET A 250 4.40 -16.70 -0.49
CA MET A 250 3.76 -16.47 -1.80
C MET A 250 4.61 -15.50 -2.62
N SER A 251 4.73 -15.76 -3.92
CA SER A 251 5.31 -14.81 -4.88
C SER A 251 4.51 -13.50 -4.85
N PHE A 252 5.18 -12.35 -5.03
CA PHE A 252 4.49 -11.05 -5.07
C PHE A 252 3.52 -10.96 -6.22
N ILE A 253 3.95 -11.43 -7.39
CA ILE A 253 3.14 -11.41 -8.59
C ILE A 253 1.91 -12.30 -8.38
N ASP A 254 2.08 -13.52 -7.86
CA ASP A 254 0.94 -14.42 -7.60
C ASP A 254 -0.06 -13.83 -6.59
N ALA A 255 0.43 -13.06 -5.61
CA ALA A 255 -0.41 -12.40 -4.62
C ALA A 255 -1.14 -11.17 -5.16
N LEU A 256 -0.64 -10.52 -6.22
CA LEU A 256 -1.10 -9.21 -6.68
C LEU A 256 -1.62 -9.13 -8.13
N ASP A 257 -1.43 -10.17 -8.96
CA ASP A 257 -1.69 -10.15 -10.41
C ASP A 257 -3.15 -9.76 -10.75
N GLY A 258 -4.12 -10.20 -9.94
CA GLY A 258 -5.53 -9.83 -10.11
C GLY A 258 -5.88 -8.43 -9.60
N HIS A 259 -5.13 -7.90 -8.63
CA HIS A 259 -5.45 -6.63 -7.99
C HIS A 259 -4.88 -5.45 -8.74
N PHE A 260 -3.66 -5.55 -9.27
CA PHE A 260 -3.12 -4.51 -10.12
C PHE A 260 -4.02 -4.27 -11.34
N LEU A 261 -4.63 -5.33 -11.90
CA LEU A 261 -5.60 -5.20 -12.98
C LEU A 261 -6.92 -4.54 -12.53
N ILE A 262 -7.45 -4.86 -11.34
CA ILE A 262 -8.68 -4.23 -10.82
C ILE A 262 -8.43 -2.76 -10.49
N THR A 263 -7.34 -2.48 -9.78
CA THR A 263 -6.92 -1.15 -9.36
C THR A 263 -6.57 -0.29 -10.57
N ALA A 264 -5.87 -0.85 -11.58
CA ALA A 264 -5.64 -0.14 -12.84
C ALA A 264 -6.91 0.06 -13.66
N SER A 265 -7.80 -0.95 -13.75
CA SER A 265 -9.08 -0.80 -14.44
C SER A 265 -9.99 0.27 -13.81
N MET A 266 -9.85 0.51 -12.50
CA MET A 266 -10.53 1.59 -11.80
C MET A 266 -9.94 2.97 -12.09
N MET A 267 -8.69 3.04 -12.57
CA MET A 267 -7.95 4.28 -12.84
C MET A 267 -7.84 4.61 -14.34
N LEU A 268 -8.31 3.72 -15.23
CA LEU A 268 -8.38 3.98 -16.67
C LEU A 268 -9.29 5.19 -16.97
N GLU A 269 -8.72 6.20 -17.64
CA GLU A 269 -9.49 7.28 -18.24
C GLU A 269 -10.50 6.72 -19.27
N PRO A 270 -11.76 7.16 -19.28
CA PRO A 270 -12.63 6.91 -20.42
C PRO A 270 -12.03 7.61 -21.64
N GLN A 271 -11.59 6.84 -22.65
CA GLN A 271 -11.20 7.41 -23.93
C GLN A 271 -12.34 8.27 -24.47
N GLN A 272 -12.10 9.58 -24.62
CA GLN A 272 -13.03 10.45 -25.33
C GLN A 272 -13.14 9.95 -26.77
N VAL A 273 -14.27 9.31 -27.08
CA VAL A 273 -14.63 9.01 -28.47
C VAL A 273 -14.71 10.36 -29.19
N PRO A 274 -13.95 10.59 -30.28
CA PRO A 274 -14.05 11.83 -31.02
C PRO A 274 -15.49 12.00 -31.47
N SER A 275 -16.09 13.14 -31.13
CA SER A 275 -17.41 13.49 -31.65
C SER A 275 -17.32 13.48 -33.17
N ALA A 276 -18.03 12.54 -33.80
CA ALA A 276 -18.15 12.51 -35.25
C ALA A 276 -18.75 13.84 -35.71
N VAL A 277 -17.99 14.55 -36.54
CA VAL A 277 -18.40 15.79 -37.21
C VAL A 277 -19.42 15.47 -38.29
#